data_AF-A0A2G9YMZ8-F1
#
_entry.id   AF-A0A2G9YMZ8-F1
#
_cell.length_a   1.000
_cell.length_b   1.000
_cell.length_c   1.000
_cell.angle_alpha   90.00
_cell.angle_beta   90.00
_cell.angle_gamma   90.00
#
_symmetry.space_group_name_H-M   'P 1'
#
loop_
_entity.id
_entity.type
_entity.pdbx_description
1 polymer ?
#
loop_
_entity_poly.entity_id
_entity_poly.type
_entity_poly.pdbx_seq_one_letter_code
_entity_poly.pdbx_strand_id
1 'polypeptide(L)'
;MDWRIFLATFTAVFFAELADKTQLVGISMAAKSGKPLQVWLGSVSAYIIVTAVSVFLGVILGKYIRPEFIRYTGALLFVAIGIMMLLGKI
;
A
#
# COMPACT_ATOMS: atom_id res chain seq x y z
N MET A 1 21.42 4.71 -13.46
CA MET A 1 20.18 3.97 -13.14
C MET A 1 20.10 2.78 -14.08
N ASP A 2 20.16 1.56 -13.55
CA ASP A 2 20.00 0.37 -14.38
C ASP A 2 18.58 0.31 -14.94
N TRP A 3 18.44 0.63 -16.22
CA TRP A 3 17.14 0.64 -16.91
C TRP A 3 16.40 -0.70 -16.83
N ARG A 4 17.17 -1.80 -16.72
CA ARG A 4 16.65 -3.15 -16.49
C ARG A 4 15.96 -3.28 -15.13
N ILE A 5 16.54 -2.73 -14.07
CA ILE A 5 15.98 -2.76 -12.71
C ILE A 5 14.73 -1.88 -12.64
N PHE A 6 14.77 -0.71 -13.29
CA PHE A 6 13.61 0.17 -13.38
C PHE A 6 12.42 -0.53 -14.04
N LEU A 7 12.62 -1.09 -15.25
CA LEU A 7 11.56 -1.79 -15.97
C LEU A 7 11.05 -3.01 -15.20
N ALA A 8 11.94 -3.83 -14.66
CA ALA A 8 11.54 -5.02 -13.88
C ALA A 8 10.69 -4.65 -12.67
N THR A 9 11.13 -3.64 -11.90
CA THR A 9 10.39 -3.17 -10.70
C THR A 9 9.08 -2.50 -11.08
N PHE A 10 9.08 -1.63 -12.10
CA PHE A 10 7.88 -0.97 -12.58
C PHE A 10 6.84 -1.98 -13.03
N THR A 11 7.21 -2.93 -13.89
CA THR A 11 6.28 -3.94 -14.40
C THR A 11 5.74 -4.83 -13.29
N ALA A 12 6.60 -5.30 -12.37
CA ALA A 12 6.17 -6.13 -11.25
C ALA A 12 5.17 -5.41 -10.33
N VAL A 13 5.47 -4.17 -9.93
CA VAL A 13 4.58 -3.37 -9.07
C VAL A 13 3.31 -2.97 -9.82
N PHE A 14 3.42 -2.58 -11.09
CA PHE A 14 2.28 -2.19 -11.90
C PHE A 14 1.26 -3.32 -12.03
N PHE A 15 1.70 -4.54 -12.34
CA PHE A 15 0.80 -5.70 -12.39
C PHE A 15 0.26 -6.12 -11.03
N ALA A 16 1.06 -5.98 -9.96
CA ALA A 16 0.60 -6.26 -8.60
C ALA A 16 -0.52 -5.29 -8.16
N GLU A 17 -0.43 -4.01 -8.54
CA GLU A 17 -1.37 -2.96 -8.15
C GLU A 17 -2.59 -2.83 -9.09
N LEU A 18 -2.48 -3.27 -10.35
CA LEU A 18 -3.52 -3.13 -11.39
C LEU A 18 -4.86 -3.81 -11.10
N ALA A 19 -4.88 -4.77 -10.17
CA ALA A 19 -6.07 -5.56 -9.84
C ALA A 19 -6.49 -5.41 -8.38
N ASP A 20 -6.13 -4.29 -7.74
CA ASP A 20 -6.47 -4.08 -6.34
C ASP A 20 -7.88 -3.53 -6.15
N LYS A 21 -8.54 -4.01 -5.09
CA LYS A 21 -9.90 -3.61 -4.67
C LYS A 21 -9.99 -2.10 -4.43
N THR A 22 -8.89 -1.45 -4.03
CA THR A 22 -8.84 0.01 -3.86
C THR A 22 -9.14 0.77 -5.15
N GLN A 23 -8.72 0.26 -6.31
CA GLN A 23 -9.02 0.89 -7.61
C GLN A 23 -10.52 0.81 -7.95
N LEU A 24 -11.15 -0.33 -7.68
CA LEU A 24 -12.60 -0.51 -7.85
C LEU A 24 -13.39 0.42 -6.93
N VAL A 25 -12.94 0.60 -5.68
CA VAL A 25 -13.54 1.57 -4.74
C VAL A 25 -13.39 3.00 -5.26
N GLY A 26 -12.22 3.36 -5.80
CA GLY A 26 -11.98 4.67 -6.40
C GLY A 26 -12.91 4.96 -7.59
N ILE A 27 -13.03 4.00 -8.52
CA ILE A 27 -13.94 4.11 -9.67
C ILE A 27 -15.40 4.20 -9.20
N SER A 28 -15.81 3.38 -8.23
CA SER A 28 -17.17 3.42 -7.67
C SER A 28 -17.48 4.74 -6.98
N MET A 29 -16.52 5.30 -6.24
CA MET A 29 -16.68 6.63 -5.61
C MET A 29 -16.76 7.74 -6.65
N ALA A 30 -15.92 7.69 -7.69
CA ALA A 30 -15.95 8.65 -8.79
C ALA A 30 -17.28 8.61 -9.55
N ALA A 31 -17.78 7.40 -9.84
CA ALA A 31 -19.07 7.20 -10.50
C ALA A 31 -20.25 7.70 -9.64
N LYS A 32 -20.23 7.45 -8.32
CA LYS A 32 -21.31 7.87 -7.41
C LYS A 32 -21.33 9.37 -7.13
N SER A 33 -20.16 10.01 -7.03
CA SER A 33 -20.04 11.42 -6.72
C SER A 33 -20.18 12.34 -7.94
N GLY A 34 -20.01 11.79 -9.15
CA GLY A 34 -19.97 12.57 -10.40
C GLY A 34 -18.79 13.54 -10.49
N LYS A 35 -17.81 13.45 -9.57
CA LYS A 35 -16.68 14.37 -9.44
C LYS A 35 -15.35 13.61 -9.43
N PRO A 36 -14.95 13.02 -10.57
CA PRO A 36 -13.77 12.14 -10.65
C PRO A 36 -12.47 12.85 -10.23
N LEU A 37 -12.30 14.12 -10.57
CA LEU A 37 -11.13 14.91 -10.19
C LEU A 37 -10.99 15.07 -8.67
N GLN A 38 -12.10 15.22 -7.94
CA GLN A 38 -12.06 15.38 -6.48
C GLN A 38 -11.71 14.05 -5.79
N VAL A 39 -12.25 12.94 -6.29
CA VAL A 39 -11.92 11.60 -5.79
C VAL A 39 -10.45 11.27 -6.06
N TRP A 40 -9.95 11.64 -7.24
CA TRP A 40 -8.53 11.47 -7.58
C TRP A 40 -7.63 12.29 -6.67
N LEU A 41 -7.88 13.60 -6.51
CA LEU A 41 -7.11 14.46 -5.60
C LEU A 41 -7.17 13.98 -4.15
N GLY A 42 -8.34 13.55 -3.68
CA GLY A 42 -8.51 12.98 -2.35
C GLY A 42 -7.68 11.71 -2.15
N SER A 43 -7.72 10.79 -3.12
CA SER A 43 -6.98 9.53 -3.06
C SER A 43 -5.47 9.76 -3.10
N VAL A 44 -5.00 10.63 -3.99
CA VAL A 44 -3.57 10.98 -4.11
C VAL A 44 -3.06 11.66 -2.84
N SER A 45 -3.78 12.66 -2.34
CA SER A 45 -3.38 13.36 -1.11
C SER A 45 -3.38 12.43 0.11
N ALA A 46 -4.39 11.56 0.25
CA ALA A 46 -4.43 10.55 1.30
C ALA A 46 -3.22 9.59 1.21
N TYR A 47 -2.89 9.11 0.00
CA TYR A 47 -1.76 8.22 -0.22
C TYR A 47 -0.43 8.88 0.15
N ILE A 48 -0.23 10.15 -0.24
CA ILE A 48 0.96 10.94 0.13
C ILE A 48 1.06 11.07 1.65
N ILE A 49 -0.03 11.41 2.33
CA ILE A 49 -0.06 11.58 3.79
C ILE A 49 0.27 10.26 4.49
N VAL A 50 -0.39 9.17 4.12
CA VAL A 50 -0.15 7.85 4.72
C VAL A 50 1.30 7.41 4.50
N THR A 51 1.83 7.62 3.30
CA THR A 51 3.23 7.29 2.98
C THR A 51 4.20 8.13 3.82
N ALA A 52 3.99 9.44 3.90
CA ALA A 52 4.83 10.34 4.69
C ALA A 52 4.84 9.95 6.18
N VAL A 53 3.67 9.68 6.75
CA VAL A 53 3.54 9.21 8.14
C VAL A 53 4.22 7.86 8.34
N SER A 54 4.04 6.93 7.41
CA SER A 54 4.64 5.58 7.49
C SER A 54 6.17 5.65 7.44
N VAL A 55 6.74 6.46 6.54
CA VAL A 55 8.20 6.66 6.44
C VAL A 55 8.73 7.34 7.69
N PHE A 56 8.06 8.39 8.17
CA PHE A 56 8.48 9.11 9.38
C PHE A 56 8.52 8.19 10.60
N LEU A 57 7.45 7.43 10.83
CA LEU A 57 7.38 6.43 11.91
C LEU A 57 8.42 5.33 11.72
N GLY A 58 8.61 4.83 10.50
CA GLY A 58 9.60 3.81 10.18
C GLY A 58 11.03 4.25 10.52
N VAL A 59 11.38 5.51 10.20
CA VAL A 59 12.69 6.09 10.54
C VAL A 59 12.89 6.25 12.04
N ILE A 60 11.85 6.69 12.78
CA ILE A 60 11.92 6.82 14.24
C ILE A 60 12.08 5.44 14.89
N LEU A 61 11.20 4.49 14.54
CA LEU A 61 11.22 3.15 15.11
C LEU A 61 12.53 2.43 14.79
N GLY A 62 13.09 2.61 13.59
CA GLY A 62 14.38 2.04 13.21
C GLY A 62 15.58 2.53 14.03
N LYS A 63 15.46 3.67 14.73
CA LYS A 63 16.51 4.15 15.65
C LYS A 63 16.50 3.43 17.00
N TYR A 64 15.34 2.94 17.44
CA TYR A 64 15.14 2.36 18.76
C TYR A 64 14.96 0.84 18.73
N ILE A 65 14.51 0.30 17.59
CA ILE A 65 14.15 -1.12 17.42
C ILE A 65 15.09 -1.74 16.39
N ARG A 66 15.65 -2.91 16.72
CA ARG A 66 16.50 -3.63 15.77
C ARG A 66 15.69 -4.02 14.52
N PRO A 67 16.28 -3.93 13.32
CA PRO A 67 15.58 -4.24 12.07
C PRO A 67 14.94 -5.64 12.03
N GLU A 68 15.53 -6.61 12.74
CA GLU A 68 15.02 -7.98 12.84
C GLU A 68 13.60 -8.03 13.41
N PHE A 69 13.31 -7.27 14.47
CA PHE A 69 11.99 -7.26 15.11
C PHE A 69 10.94 -6.64 14.21
N ILE A 70 11.28 -5.57 13.48
CA ILE A 70 10.38 -4.95 12.50
C ILE A 70 10.03 -5.95 11.40
N ARG A 71 11.03 -6.69 10.90
CA ARG A 71 10.85 -7.72 9.87
C ARG A 71 9.97 -8.88 10.35
N TYR A 72 10.27 -9.44 11.52
CA TYR A 72 9.49 -10.58 12.05
C TYR A 72 8.06 -10.20 12.40
N THR A 73 7.85 -9.01 12.98
CA THR A 73 6.50 -8.52 13.29
C THR A 73 5.69 -8.29 12.02
N GLY A 74 6.29 -7.70 10.98
CA GLY A 74 5.65 -7.54 9.68
C GLY A 74 5.29 -8.87 9.03
N ALA A 75 6.20 -9.84 9.04
CA ALA A 75 5.93 -11.19 8.51
C ALA A 75 4.79 -11.89 9.28
N LEU A 76 4.80 -11.82 10.61
CA LEU A 76 3.75 -12.39 11.45
C LEU A 76 2.38 -11.77 11.16
N LEU A 77 2.32 -10.44 11.03
CA LEU A 77 1.09 -9.72 10.68
C LEU A 77 0.56 -10.15 9.31
N PHE A 78 1.43 -10.25 8.30
CA PHE A 78 1.03 -10.72 6.97
C PHE A 78 0.48 -12.16 7.00
N VAL A 79 1.13 -13.07 7.75
CA VAL A 79 0.64 -14.44 7.91
C VAL A 79 -0.70 -14.46 8.64
N ALA A 80 -0.85 -13.67 9.71
CA ALA A 80 -2.09 -13.59 10.48
C ALA A 80 -3.26 -13.08 9.61
N ILE A 81 -3.04 -12.02 8.83
CA ILE A 81 -4.02 -11.48 7.88
C ILE A 81 -4.36 -12.53 6.82
N GLY A 82 -3.36 -13.22 6.26
CA GLY A 82 -3.58 -14.30 5.29
C GLY A 82 -4.43 -15.44 5.84
N ILE A 83 -4.19 -15.86 7.09
CA ILE A 83 -5.01 -16.88 7.77
C ILE A 83 -6.43 -16.36 7.99
N MET A 84 -6.61 -15.12 8.45
CA MET A 84 -7.93 -14.53 8.65
C MET A 84 -8.74 -14.46 7.34
N MET A 85 -8.07 -14.14 6.23
CA MET A 85 -8.66 -14.09 4.90
C MET A 85 -9.05 -15.50 4.40
N LEU A 86 -8.21 -16.52 4.65
CA LEU A 86 -8.54 -17.92 4.33
C LEU A 86 -9.73 -18.45 5.13
N LEU A 87 -9.87 -18.02 6.39
CA LEU A 87 -11.00 -18.37 7.25
C LEU A 87 -12.27 -17.56 6.94
N GLY A 88 -12.23 -16.63 5.97
CA GLY A 88 -13.36 -15.78 5.60
C GLY A 88 -13.83 -14.83 6.70
N LYS A 89 -12.96 -14.54 7.69
CA LYS A 89 -13.25 -13.54 8.73
C LYS A 89 -13.01 -12.10 8.23
N ILE A 90 -12.33 -11.96 7.10
CA ILE A 90 -12.04 -10.74 6.33
C ILE A 90 -12.13 -11.12 4.84
#